data_AF-A0A7C7YFS3-F1
#
_entry.id   AF-A0A7C7YFS3-F1
#
_cell.length_a   1.000
_cell.length_b   1.000
_cell.length_c   1.000
_cell.angle_alpha   90.00
_cell.angle_beta   90.00
_cell.angle_gamma   90.00
#
_symmetry.space_group_name_H-M   'P 1'
#
loop_
_entity.id
_entity.type
_entity.pdbx_description
1 polymer ?
#
loop_
_entity_poly.entity_id
_entity_poly.type
_entity_poly.pdbx_seq_one_letter_code
_entity_poly.pdbx_strand_id
1 'polypeptide(L)'
;MTAPFTHKPLERPSFFLRLLGRQPKINGLIEMNNLLAQAEGVENVSMQQVDEIATRYRIRMLKDLKDERRGLCGDFLRYCIEDHRLDTGEADRLQHLRRLLRLSEEDVAVIQRDAASSVYEAQADEAMRDRKLSDQEKESLERLARDIQLPDEVRRSIFARKSHEIMQSALDEAIDDARLSPTEEAELEALASNLRVKISHDDETRRVLERMRLYWRIEEGDLPVVDVDIKLQRSETCHFATEVDWLENRKVTTGYNYSGPTARIRIVKGVYWRLGSMSVKRMSEDVLKHIDSGKLYVTSKRVLFRGEKGNKSLKLNRIIAVEAFSNGVQIEKDKGKNPFVQFESGTDVMGMILERAIDDV
;
A
#
# COMPACT_ATOMS: atom_id res chain seq x y z
N MET A 1 -9.24 -32.71 11.40
CA MET A 1 -8.33 -32.60 12.56
C MET A 1 -6.93 -32.93 12.09
N THR A 2 -6.11 -31.91 11.94
CA THR A 2 -4.69 -32.02 11.58
C THR A 2 -3.96 -32.56 12.81
N ALA A 3 -3.21 -33.66 12.70
CA ALA A 3 -2.43 -34.17 13.84
C ALA A 3 -1.27 -33.20 14.16
N PRO A 4 -0.88 -33.01 15.44
CA PRO A 4 0.18 -32.07 15.82
C PRO A 4 1.54 -32.41 15.22
N PHE A 5 1.76 -33.68 14.91
CA PHE A 5 2.98 -34.18 14.27
C PHE A 5 2.63 -35.11 13.13
N THR A 6 3.38 -35.00 12.04
CA THR A 6 3.28 -35.89 10.87
C THR A 6 4.63 -36.53 10.59
N HIS A 7 4.62 -37.76 10.07
CA HIS A 7 5.86 -38.47 9.78
C HIS A 7 6.64 -37.79 8.64
N LYS A 8 7.92 -37.50 8.88
CA LYS A 8 8.84 -36.81 7.97
C LYS A 8 9.97 -37.74 7.52
N PRO A 9 10.38 -37.74 6.24
CA PRO A 9 11.49 -38.55 5.76
C PRO A 9 12.83 -38.04 6.30
N LEU A 10 13.78 -38.96 6.55
CA LEU A 10 15.14 -38.60 6.98
C LEU A 10 15.95 -37.98 5.83
N GLU A 11 16.76 -36.98 6.14
CA GLU A 11 17.67 -36.36 5.18
C GLU A 11 18.86 -37.26 4.86
N ARG A 12 19.32 -37.21 3.60
CA ARG A 12 20.49 -37.99 3.18
C ARG A 12 21.77 -37.35 3.72
N PRO A 13 22.71 -38.14 4.27
CA PRO A 13 24.01 -37.61 4.70
C PRO A 13 24.78 -37.04 3.51
N SER A 14 25.40 -35.88 3.71
CA SER A 14 26.34 -35.32 2.73
C SER A 14 27.54 -36.25 2.53
N PHE A 15 28.25 -36.11 1.40
CA PHE A 15 29.38 -36.96 1.03
C PHE A 15 30.42 -37.11 2.16
N PHE A 16 30.77 -35.99 2.82
CA PHE A 16 31.72 -35.97 3.94
C PHE A 16 31.20 -36.67 5.20
N LEU A 17 29.90 -36.56 5.50
CA LEU A 17 29.28 -37.26 6.62
C LEU A 17 29.24 -38.77 6.37
N ARG A 18 28.94 -39.18 5.12
CA ARG A 18 28.93 -40.58 4.71
C ARG A 18 30.32 -41.22 4.81
N LEU A 19 31.37 -40.49 4.42
CA LEU A 19 32.77 -40.93 4.52
C LEU A 19 33.22 -41.13 5.98
N LEU A 20 32.68 -40.34 6.91
CA LEU A 20 32.98 -40.41 8.34
C LEU A 20 32.04 -41.34 9.12
N GLY A 21 31.11 -42.04 8.45
CA GLY A 21 30.11 -42.90 9.08
C GLY A 21 29.14 -42.14 10.01
N ARG A 22 28.90 -40.85 9.76
CA ARG A 22 28.04 -39.98 10.58
C ARG A 22 26.74 -39.63 9.85
N GLN A 23 25.70 -39.40 10.63
CA GLN A 23 24.41 -38.91 10.15
C GLN A 23 24.24 -37.41 10.47
N PRO A 24 23.44 -36.65 9.69
CA PRO A 24 23.06 -35.28 10.02
C PRO A 24 22.38 -35.21 11.40
N LYS A 25 22.71 -34.20 12.22
CA LYS A 25 22.06 -34.04 13.53
C LYS A 25 20.56 -33.75 13.40
N ILE A 26 20.14 -33.06 12.34
CA ILE A 26 18.73 -32.74 12.07
C ILE A 26 17.88 -34.01 11.96
N ASN A 27 18.45 -35.14 11.51
CA ASN A 27 17.75 -36.42 11.45
C ASN A 27 17.33 -36.94 12.83
N GLY A 28 18.08 -36.62 13.89
CA GLY A 28 17.63 -36.96 15.24
C GLY A 28 16.40 -36.19 15.66
N LEU A 29 16.23 -34.95 15.18
CA LEU A 29 15.04 -34.16 15.45
C LEU A 29 13.85 -34.60 14.61
N ILE A 30 14.09 -35.01 13.35
CA ILE A 30 13.10 -35.67 12.50
C ILE A 30 12.64 -36.99 13.14
N GLU A 31 13.55 -37.77 13.73
CA GLU A 31 13.19 -39.00 14.41
C GLU A 31 12.41 -38.74 15.71
N MET A 32 12.75 -37.69 16.48
CA MET A 32 11.93 -37.25 17.61
C MET A 32 10.52 -36.83 17.17
N ASN A 33 10.38 -36.08 16.08
CA ASN A 33 9.09 -35.74 15.48
C ASN A 33 8.30 -36.99 15.06
N ASN A 34 8.96 -37.96 14.43
CA ASN A 34 8.31 -39.19 13.97
C ASN A 34 7.88 -40.08 15.14
N LEU A 35 8.67 -40.11 16.21
CA LEU A 35 8.31 -40.77 17.46
C LEU A 35 7.04 -40.15 18.06
N LEU A 36 6.96 -38.81 18.11
CA LEU A 36 5.78 -38.09 18.55
C LEU A 36 4.57 -38.32 17.62
N ALA A 37 4.79 -38.40 16.31
CA ALA A 37 3.73 -38.66 15.32
C ALA A 37 3.19 -40.09 15.35
N GLN A 38 3.99 -41.06 15.80
CA GLN A 38 3.58 -42.46 15.93
C GLN A 38 2.91 -42.77 17.27
N ALA A 39 3.16 -41.95 18.29
CA ALA A 39 2.54 -42.10 19.60
C ALA A 39 1.06 -41.67 19.56
N GLU A 40 0.19 -42.38 20.29
CA GLU A 40 -1.22 -41.98 20.45
C GLU A 40 -1.39 -40.66 21.23
N GLY A 41 -0.32 -40.20 21.89
CA GLY A 41 -0.27 -38.95 22.64
C GLY A 41 1.16 -38.62 23.06
N VAL A 42 1.44 -37.34 23.30
CA VAL A 42 2.78 -36.88 23.68
C VAL A 42 3.20 -37.45 25.04
N GLU A 43 2.24 -37.65 25.93
CA GLU A 43 2.37 -38.30 27.23
C GLU A 43 2.95 -39.72 27.16
N ASN A 44 2.78 -40.42 26.03
CA ASN A 44 3.25 -41.79 25.84
C ASN A 44 4.71 -41.85 25.38
N VAL A 45 5.34 -40.72 25.07
CA VAL A 45 6.76 -40.65 24.73
C VAL A 45 7.58 -40.42 26.00
N SER A 46 8.58 -41.26 26.24
CA SER A 46 9.44 -41.18 27.42
C SER A 46 10.73 -40.40 27.16
N MET A 47 11.31 -39.85 28.24
CA MET A 47 12.64 -39.23 28.20
C MET A 47 13.73 -40.19 27.70
N GLN A 48 13.61 -41.48 28.04
CA GLN A 48 14.58 -42.50 27.62
C GLN A 48 14.62 -42.63 26.09
N GLN A 49 13.47 -42.70 25.42
CA GLN A 49 13.41 -42.81 23.95
C GLN A 49 14.04 -41.58 23.28
N VAL A 50 13.78 -40.39 23.82
CA VAL A 50 14.38 -39.14 23.31
C VAL A 50 15.90 -39.14 23.52
N ASP A 51 16.39 -39.61 24.67
CA ASP A 51 17.82 -39.69 25.00
C ASP A 51 18.56 -40.73 24.17
N GLU A 52 17.91 -41.85 23.82
CA GLU A 52 18.44 -42.85 22.89
C GLU A 52 18.63 -42.25 21.49
N ILE A 53 17.65 -41.48 20.99
CA ILE A 53 17.77 -40.75 19.72
C ILE A 53 18.90 -39.71 19.82
N ALA A 54 18.93 -38.90 20.87
CA ALA A 54 19.96 -37.87 21.06
C ALA A 54 21.37 -38.48 21.09
N THR A 55 21.53 -39.65 21.72
CA THR A 55 22.80 -40.39 21.76
C THR A 55 23.21 -40.90 20.38
N ARG A 56 22.27 -41.50 19.63
CA ARG A 56 22.51 -42.02 18.27
C ARG A 56 23.02 -40.94 17.31
N TYR A 57 22.42 -39.75 17.37
CA TYR A 57 22.80 -38.61 16.52
C TYR A 57 23.85 -37.68 17.15
N ARG A 58 24.35 -38.00 18.35
CA ARG A 58 25.34 -37.20 19.10
C ARG A 58 24.88 -35.74 19.28
N ILE A 59 23.60 -35.56 19.60
CA ILE A 59 22.96 -34.27 19.87
C ILE A 59 23.16 -33.92 21.34
N ARG A 60 23.78 -32.76 21.61
CA ARG A 60 23.83 -32.21 22.95
C ARG A 60 22.57 -31.38 23.16
N MET A 61 21.53 -31.98 23.73
CA MET A 61 20.20 -31.35 23.82
C MET A 61 20.21 -29.93 24.39
N LEU A 62 21.08 -29.57 25.32
CA LEU A 62 21.14 -28.20 25.87
C LEU A 62 21.85 -27.17 24.97
N LYS A 63 22.59 -27.60 23.94
CA LYS A 63 23.45 -26.74 23.09
C LYS A 63 23.12 -26.78 21.61
N ASP A 64 22.65 -27.93 21.12
CA ASP A 64 22.41 -28.16 19.71
C ASP A 64 20.90 -28.04 19.42
N LEU A 65 20.55 -27.63 18.19
CA LEU A 65 19.19 -27.63 17.64
C LEU A 65 18.15 -26.92 18.52
N LYS A 66 18.49 -25.75 19.07
CA LYS A 66 17.59 -25.02 19.99
C LYS A 66 16.33 -24.55 19.27
N ASP A 67 16.48 -23.92 18.11
CA ASP A 67 15.36 -23.33 17.38
C ASP A 67 14.45 -24.39 16.77
N GLU A 68 15.00 -25.52 16.33
CA GLU A 68 14.22 -26.62 15.78
C GLU A 68 13.42 -27.34 16.88
N ARG A 69 13.98 -27.49 18.09
CA ARG A 69 13.22 -27.98 19.26
C ARG A 69 12.09 -27.01 19.65
N ARG A 70 12.36 -25.70 19.63
CA ARG A 70 11.32 -24.69 19.84
C ARG A 70 10.21 -24.82 18.78
N GLY A 71 10.58 -25.09 17.52
CA GLY A 71 9.65 -25.36 16.42
C GLY A 71 8.69 -26.52 16.71
N LEU A 72 9.20 -27.68 17.18
CA LEU A 72 8.33 -28.82 17.53
C LEU A 72 7.34 -28.51 18.65
N CYS A 73 7.77 -27.76 19.66
CA CYS A 73 6.88 -27.30 20.72
C CYS A 73 5.84 -26.31 20.19
N GLY A 74 6.23 -25.43 19.26
CA GLY A 74 5.33 -24.48 18.59
C GLY A 74 4.29 -25.15 17.69
N ASP A 75 4.65 -26.23 16.99
CA ASP A 75 3.72 -27.04 16.19
C ASP A 75 2.61 -27.63 17.08
N PHE A 76 2.99 -28.22 18.22
CA PHE A 76 2.05 -28.76 19.20
C PHE A 76 1.17 -27.68 19.84
N LEU A 77 1.76 -26.55 20.22
CA LEU A 77 1.02 -25.42 20.79
C LEU A 77 -0.02 -24.86 19.82
N ARG A 78 0.33 -24.71 18.54
CA ARG A 78 -0.63 -24.28 17.52
C ARG A 78 -1.79 -25.25 17.38
N TYR A 79 -1.52 -26.56 17.41
CA TYR A 79 -2.57 -27.58 17.40
C TYR A 79 -3.50 -27.49 18.62
N CYS A 80 -2.97 -27.31 19.83
CA CYS A 80 -3.81 -27.11 21.02
C CYS A 80 -4.66 -25.84 20.91
N ILE A 81 -4.11 -24.76 20.36
CA ILE A 81 -4.80 -23.48 20.26
C ILE A 81 -5.80 -23.43 19.08
N GLU A 82 -5.72 -24.36 18.11
CA GLU A 82 -6.67 -24.44 16.97
C GLU A 82 -8.11 -24.69 17.44
N ASP A 83 -8.33 -25.42 18.54
CA ASP A 83 -9.66 -25.64 19.13
C ASP A 83 -10.09 -24.48 20.08
N HIS A 84 -9.35 -23.35 20.04
CA HIS A 84 -9.59 -22.11 20.79
C HIS A 84 -9.65 -22.26 22.31
N ARG A 85 -9.10 -23.34 22.86
CA ARG A 85 -9.08 -23.62 24.30
C ARG A 85 -7.74 -24.24 24.65
N LEU A 86 -7.18 -23.83 25.78
CA LEU A 86 -6.15 -24.61 26.47
C LEU A 86 -6.84 -25.28 27.66
N ASP A 87 -7.19 -26.56 27.51
CA ASP A 87 -7.74 -27.33 28.63
C ASP A 87 -6.64 -27.79 29.61
N THR A 88 -7.05 -28.30 30.78
CA THR A 88 -6.11 -28.75 31.81
C THR A 88 -5.24 -29.93 31.36
N GLY A 89 -5.72 -30.76 30.44
CA GLY A 89 -4.95 -31.88 29.89
C GLY A 89 -3.88 -31.42 28.89
N GLU A 90 -4.15 -30.36 28.14
CA GLU A 90 -3.20 -29.75 27.21
C GLU A 90 -2.04 -29.07 27.93
N ALA A 91 -2.29 -28.44 29.08
CA ALA A 91 -1.25 -27.86 29.93
C ALA A 91 -0.26 -28.94 30.42
N ASP A 92 -0.76 -30.10 30.85
CA ASP A 92 0.07 -31.22 31.30
C ASP A 92 0.87 -31.83 30.14
N ARG A 93 0.25 -32.00 28.97
CA ARG A 93 0.93 -32.48 27.75
C ARG A 93 2.01 -31.52 27.27
N LEU A 94 1.76 -30.21 27.31
CA LEU A 94 2.74 -29.20 26.99
C LEU A 94 3.91 -29.22 27.96
N GLN A 95 3.64 -29.37 29.27
CA GLN A 95 4.68 -29.48 30.28
C GLN A 95 5.54 -30.73 30.06
N HIS A 96 4.92 -31.85 29.68
CA HIS A 96 5.62 -33.08 29.32
C HIS A 96 6.49 -32.87 28.07
N LEU A 97 5.94 -32.30 27.00
CA LEU A 97 6.69 -31.99 25.78
C LEU A 97 7.87 -31.06 26.04
N ARG A 98 7.69 -30.05 26.89
CA ARG A 98 8.76 -29.14 27.34
C ARG A 98 9.92 -29.91 27.98
N ARG A 99 9.62 -30.89 28.84
CA ARG A 99 10.62 -31.74 29.50
C ARG A 99 11.34 -32.63 28.49
N LEU A 100 10.60 -33.31 27.60
CA LEU A 100 11.15 -34.12 26.51
C LEU A 100 12.13 -33.32 25.65
N LEU A 101 11.71 -32.12 25.26
CA LEU A 101 12.50 -31.24 24.41
C LEU A 101 13.53 -30.43 25.18
N ARG A 102 13.65 -30.56 26.51
CA ARG A 102 14.60 -29.80 27.37
C ARG A 102 14.59 -28.29 27.10
N LEU A 103 13.40 -27.70 27.06
CA LEU A 103 13.18 -26.26 26.87
C LEU A 103 13.00 -25.56 28.23
N SER A 104 13.54 -24.34 28.36
CA SER A 104 13.33 -23.52 29.56
C SER A 104 11.89 -22.98 29.60
N GLU A 105 11.45 -22.50 30.77
CA GLU A 105 10.17 -21.80 30.90
C GLU A 105 10.13 -20.54 30.03
N GLU A 106 11.25 -19.82 29.92
CA GLU A 106 11.38 -18.66 29.03
C GLU A 106 11.21 -19.03 27.55
N ASP A 107 11.78 -20.16 27.12
CA ASP A 107 11.62 -20.66 25.75
C ASP A 107 10.14 -20.96 25.46
N VAL A 108 9.43 -21.58 26.40
CA VAL A 108 8.00 -21.90 26.23
C VAL A 108 7.13 -20.66 26.25
N ALA A 109 7.42 -19.68 27.11
CA ALA A 109 6.68 -18.42 27.15
C ALA A 109 6.76 -17.66 25.81
N VAL A 110 7.93 -17.65 25.16
CA VAL A 110 8.10 -17.07 23.83
C VAL A 110 7.28 -17.84 22.79
N ILE A 111 7.37 -19.17 22.78
CA ILE A 111 6.64 -20.01 21.81
C ILE A 111 5.12 -19.88 22.00
N GLN A 112 4.63 -19.86 23.24
CA GLN A 112 3.21 -19.69 23.55
C GLN A 112 2.72 -18.33 23.05
N ARG A 113 3.47 -17.25 23.31
CA ARG A 113 3.15 -15.92 22.79
C ARG A 113 3.09 -15.91 21.27
N ASP A 114 4.07 -16.51 20.59
CA ASP A 114 4.16 -16.50 19.14
C ASP A 114 3.03 -17.35 18.51
N ALA A 115 2.70 -18.51 19.09
CA ALA A 115 1.59 -19.35 18.67
C ALA A 115 0.23 -18.66 18.89
N ALA A 116 0.01 -18.07 20.07
CA ALA A 116 -1.20 -17.30 20.37
C ALA A 116 -1.34 -16.09 19.43
N SER A 117 -0.24 -15.40 19.12
CA SER A 117 -0.23 -14.30 18.15
C SER A 117 -0.66 -14.77 16.77
N SER A 118 -0.12 -15.90 16.29
CA SER A 118 -0.47 -16.45 14.98
C SER A 118 -1.96 -16.82 14.88
N VAL A 119 -2.54 -17.43 15.92
CA VAL A 119 -3.96 -17.81 15.90
C VAL A 119 -4.86 -16.57 15.98
N TYR A 120 -4.50 -15.60 16.83
CA TYR A 120 -5.22 -14.34 16.92
C TYR A 120 -5.16 -13.56 15.60
N GLU A 121 -3.99 -13.51 14.94
CA GLU A 121 -3.82 -12.87 13.63
C GLU A 121 -4.73 -13.49 12.57
N ALA A 122 -4.78 -14.82 12.47
CA ALA A 122 -5.62 -15.50 11.49
C ALA A 122 -7.12 -15.23 11.72
N GLN A 123 -7.56 -15.19 12.98
CA GLN A 123 -8.95 -14.87 13.31
C GLN A 123 -9.27 -13.38 13.11
N ALA A 124 -8.33 -12.49 13.39
CA ALA A 124 -8.48 -11.08 13.07
C ALA A 124 -8.57 -10.86 11.55
N ASP A 125 -7.80 -11.59 10.74
CA ASP A 125 -7.87 -11.53 9.28
C ASP A 125 -9.24 -11.97 8.75
N GLU A 126 -9.81 -13.05 9.29
CA GLU A 126 -11.15 -13.50 8.93
C GLU A 126 -12.21 -12.45 9.31
N ALA A 127 -12.15 -11.97 10.55
CA ALA A 127 -13.09 -11.01 11.11
C ALA A 127 -13.04 -9.63 10.45
N MET A 128 -11.91 -9.26 9.84
CA MET A 128 -11.75 -7.97 9.16
C MET A 128 -11.83 -8.07 7.64
N ARG A 129 -12.12 -9.25 7.08
CA ARG A 129 -12.10 -9.51 5.64
C ARG A 129 -13.07 -8.62 4.87
N ASP A 130 -14.23 -8.34 5.42
CA ASP A 130 -15.26 -7.50 4.80
C ASP A 130 -15.05 -5.99 5.06
N ARG A 131 -13.88 -5.62 5.61
CA ARG A 131 -13.52 -4.26 6.04
C ARG A 131 -14.50 -3.67 7.05
N LYS A 132 -15.25 -4.52 7.74
CA LYS A 132 -16.12 -4.14 8.85
C LYS A 132 -15.73 -5.01 10.05
N LEU A 133 -16.01 -4.48 11.23
CA LEU A 133 -15.82 -5.23 12.45
C LEU A 133 -17.05 -5.02 13.30
N SER A 134 -17.96 -5.97 13.20
CA SER A 134 -19.19 -6.01 13.99
C SER A 134 -18.88 -6.12 15.48
N ASP A 135 -19.85 -5.75 16.32
CA ASP A 135 -19.67 -5.88 17.77
C ASP A 135 -19.55 -7.35 18.20
N GLN A 136 -20.17 -8.27 17.45
CA GLN A 136 -20.03 -9.72 17.66
C GLN A 136 -18.62 -10.22 17.34
N GLU A 137 -18.00 -9.74 16.27
CA GLU A 137 -16.60 -10.07 15.93
C GLU A 137 -15.63 -9.49 16.95
N LYS A 138 -15.84 -8.25 17.41
CA LYS A 138 -15.06 -7.65 18.49
C LYS A 138 -15.12 -8.50 19.76
N GLU A 139 -16.32 -8.89 20.18
CA GLU A 139 -16.50 -9.73 21.37
C GLU A 139 -15.87 -11.12 21.19
N SER A 140 -15.92 -11.69 19.98
CA SER A 140 -15.30 -12.98 19.67
C SER A 140 -13.77 -12.91 19.72
N LEU A 141 -13.17 -11.85 19.16
CA LEU A 141 -11.72 -11.60 19.26
C LEU A 141 -11.28 -11.33 20.71
N GLU A 142 -12.08 -10.60 21.49
CA GLU A 142 -11.82 -10.38 22.91
C GLU A 142 -11.88 -11.66 23.73
N ARG A 143 -12.86 -12.54 23.46
CA ARG A 143 -12.94 -13.87 24.09
C ARG A 143 -11.73 -14.71 23.72
N LEU A 144 -11.39 -14.80 22.43
CA LEU A 144 -10.23 -15.53 21.95
C LEU A 144 -8.93 -15.06 22.63
N ALA A 145 -8.69 -13.75 22.69
CA ALA A 145 -7.50 -13.19 23.32
C ALA A 145 -7.37 -13.58 24.81
N ARG A 146 -8.50 -13.65 25.54
CA ARG A 146 -8.52 -14.12 26.93
C ARG A 146 -8.23 -15.61 27.04
N ASP A 147 -8.87 -16.42 26.19
CA ASP A 147 -8.76 -17.88 26.23
C ASP A 147 -7.34 -18.36 25.92
N ILE A 148 -6.67 -17.69 24.98
CA ILE A 148 -5.27 -17.99 24.61
C ILE A 148 -4.23 -17.21 25.44
N GLN A 149 -4.69 -16.39 26.40
CA GLN A 149 -3.86 -15.57 27.29
C GLN A 149 -2.90 -14.62 26.54
N LEU A 150 -3.36 -14.02 25.44
CA LEU A 150 -2.55 -13.10 24.65
C LEU A 150 -2.33 -11.77 25.40
N PRO A 151 -1.08 -11.29 25.57
CA PRO A 151 -0.83 -10.01 26.22
C PRO A 151 -1.49 -8.85 25.46
N ASP A 152 -2.05 -7.90 26.22
CA ASP A 152 -2.75 -6.72 25.70
C ASP A 152 -1.91 -5.89 24.72
N GLU A 153 -0.61 -5.77 24.97
CA GLU A 153 0.32 -5.06 24.10
C GLU A 153 0.43 -5.71 22.72
N VAL A 154 0.53 -7.05 22.69
CA VAL A 154 0.63 -7.84 21.45
C VAL A 154 -0.69 -7.80 20.69
N ARG A 155 -1.82 -7.93 21.40
CA ARG A 155 -3.15 -7.76 20.81
C ARG A 155 -3.30 -6.40 20.12
N ARG A 156 -2.90 -5.31 20.79
CA ARG A 156 -2.99 -3.96 20.24
C ARG A 156 -2.08 -3.76 19.05
N SER A 157 -0.86 -4.30 19.07
CA SER A 157 0.08 -4.17 17.94
C SER A 157 -0.40 -4.91 16.71
N ILE A 158 -0.93 -6.13 16.87
CA ILE A 158 -1.55 -6.91 15.79
C ILE A 158 -2.73 -6.13 15.19
N PHE A 159 -3.66 -5.70 16.05
CA PHE A 159 -4.85 -4.98 15.61
C PHE A 159 -4.51 -3.68 14.88
N ALA A 160 -3.55 -2.90 15.41
CA ALA A 160 -3.12 -1.65 14.79
C ALA A 160 -2.47 -1.88 13.42
N ARG A 161 -1.59 -2.89 13.31
CA ARG A 161 -0.95 -3.27 12.04
C ARG A 161 -1.99 -3.68 10.99
N LYS A 162 -2.90 -4.59 11.34
CA LYS A 162 -3.97 -5.07 10.44
C LYS A 162 -4.91 -3.94 10.01
N SER A 163 -5.32 -3.09 10.95
CA SER A 163 -6.18 -1.95 10.64
C SER A 163 -5.48 -0.95 9.72
N HIS A 164 -4.16 -0.76 9.87
CA HIS A 164 -3.38 0.07 8.96
C HIS A 164 -3.28 -0.55 7.56
N GLU A 165 -3.03 -1.85 7.44
CA GLU A 165 -3.00 -2.57 6.15
C GLU A 165 -4.33 -2.42 5.39
N ILE A 166 -5.46 -2.59 6.09
CA ILE A 166 -6.81 -2.42 5.50
C ILE A 166 -7.08 -0.97 5.10
N MET A 167 -6.75 -0.01 5.97
CA MET A 167 -6.95 1.41 5.69
C MET A 167 -6.13 1.86 4.48
N GLN A 168 -4.87 1.41 4.39
CA GLN A 168 -4.00 1.72 3.26
C GLN A 168 -4.57 1.13 1.97
N SER A 169 -5.00 -0.13 1.97
CA SER A 169 -5.62 -0.76 0.81
C SER A 169 -6.90 -0.06 0.37
N ALA A 170 -7.76 0.37 1.31
CA ALA A 170 -8.97 1.10 0.98
C ALA A 170 -8.67 2.49 0.42
N LEU A 171 -7.66 3.18 0.96
CA LEU A 171 -7.20 4.47 0.44
C LEU A 171 -6.65 4.33 -0.98
N ASP A 172 -5.79 3.33 -1.22
CA ASP A 172 -5.19 3.07 -2.54
C ASP A 172 -6.27 2.79 -3.60
N GLU A 173 -7.33 2.06 -3.24
CA GLU A 173 -8.47 1.80 -4.12
C GLU A 173 -9.30 3.07 -4.39
N ALA A 174 -9.58 3.87 -3.35
CA ALA A 174 -10.34 5.11 -3.46
C ALA A 174 -9.65 6.17 -4.33
N ILE A 175 -8.33 6.08 -4.51
CA ILE A 175 -7.54 7.04 -5.28
C ILE A 175 -6.94 6.45 -6.56
N ASP A 176 -7.32 5.24 -6.96
CA ASP A 176 -6.74 4.55 -8.13
C ASP A 176 -7.00 5.31 -9.45
N ASP A 177 -8.16 5.96 -9.56
CA ASP A 177 -8.49 6.85 -10.68
C ASP A 177 -7.90 8.26 -10.53
N ALA A 178 -7.16 8.49 -9.45
CA ALA A 178 -6.62 9.75 -8.97
C ALA A 178 -7.70 10.82 -8.69
N ARG A 179 -8.92 10.42 -8.29
CA ARG A 179 -10.01 11.29 -7.80
C ARG A 179 -10.24 10.93 -6.34
N LEU A 180 -10.95 11.82 -5.66
CA LEU A 180 -11.50 11.50 -4.35
C LEU A 180 -12.86 12.17 -4.25
N SER A 181 -13.91 11.37 -4.42
CA SER A 181 -15.29 11.81 -4.30
C SER A 181 -15.72 11.96 -2.84
N PRO A 182 -16.77 12.75 -2.55
CA PRO A 182 -17.36 12.83 -1.21
C PRO A 182 -17.88 11.48 -0.70
N THR A 183 -18.31 10.60 -1.60
CA THR A 183 -18.78 9.25 -1.26
C THR A 183 -17.63 8.36 -0.80
N GLU A 184 -16.50 8.35 -1.52
CA GLU A 184 -15.30 7.59 -1.13
C GLU A 184 -14.71 8.13 0.18
N GLU A 185 -14.70 9.45 0.36
CA GLU A 185 -14.26 10.08 1.60
C GLU A 185 -15.14 9.65 2.80
N ALA A 186 -16.46 9.64 2.63
CA ALA A 186 -17.37 9.16 3.67
C ALA A 186 -17.19 7.66 3.98
N GLU A 187 -16.89 6.84 2.96
CA GLU A 187 -16.58 5.42 3.14
C GLU A 187 -15.28 5.20 3.92
N LEU A 188 -14.23 5.96 3.60
CA LEU A 188 -12.95 5.94 4.32
C LEU A 188 -13.09 6.40 5.78
N GLU A 189 -13.87 7.45 6.03
CA GLU A 189 -14.17 7.92 7.39
C GLU A 189 -14.98 6.89 8.19
N ALA A 190 -15.97 6.26 7.57
CA ALA A 190 -16.75 5.20 8.19
C ALA A 190 -15.86 3.99 8.53
N LEU A 191 -14.96 3.60 7.62
CA LEU A 191 -13.97 2.55 7.85
C LEU A 191 -13.05 2.88 9.02
N ALA A 192 -12.55 4.11 9.10
CA ALA A 192 -11.68 4.57 10.19
C ALA A 192 -12.36 4.49 11.55
N SER A 193 -13.62 4.95 11.60
CA SER A 193 -14.47 4.88 12.78
C SER A 193 -14.71 3.43 13.22
N ASN A 194 -15.04 2.54 12.28
CA ASN A 194 -15.28 1.12 12.55
C ASN A 194 -14.04 0.42 13.13
N LEU A 195 -12.87 0.73 12.58
CA LEU A 195 -11.58 0.20 13.05
C LEU A 195 -11.03 0.95 14.27
N ARG A 196 -11.68 2.02 14.75
CA ARG A 196 -11.22 2.90 15.84
C ARG A 196 -9.81 3.43 15.60
N VAL A 197 -9.43 3.62 14.33
CA VAL A 197 -8.14 4.17 13.94
C VAL A 197 -8.27 5.68 13.81
N LYS A 198 -7.36 6.41 14.44
CA LYS A 198 -7.18 7.82 14.09
C LYS A 198 -6.38 7.89 12.81
N ILE A 199 -7.02 8.31 11.73
CA ILE A 199 -6.32 8.67 10.52
C ILE A 199 -5.46 9.90 10.83
N SER A 200 -4.14 9.73 10.75
CA SER A 200 -3.19 10.83 10.78
C SER A 200 -2.40 10.77 9.49
N HIS A 201 -2.64 11.75 8.62
CA HIS A 201 -1.85 11.94 7.41
C HIS A 201 -0.72 12.91 7.69
N ASP A 202 0.45 12.59 7.16
CA ASP A 202 1.53 13.55 7.03
C ASP A 202 1.13 14.66 6.04
N ASP A 203 1.92 15.74 6.01
CA ASP A 203 1.61 16.91 5.19
C ASP A 203 1.65 16.58 3.68
N GLU A 204 2.46 15.60 3.27
CA GLU A 204 2.54 15.16 1.88
C GLU A 204 1.26 14.44 1.45
N THR A 205 0.80 13.44 2.21
CA THR A 205 -0.45 12.73 1.92
C THR A 205 -1.63 13.69 1.92
N ARG A 206 -1.69 14.65 2.86
CA ARG A 206 -2.77 15.65 2.90
C ARG A 206 -2.86 16.46 1.60
N ARG A 207 -1.72 16.92 1.08
CA ARG A 207 -1.67 17.67 -0.19
C ARG A 207 -2.12 16.83 -1.39
N VAL A 208 -1.75 15.55 -1.42
CA VAL A 208 -2.17 14.63 -2.47
C VAL A 208 -3.69 14.45 -2.45
N LEU A 209 -4.29 14.20 -1.27
CA LEU A 209 -5.74 14.06 -1.14
C LEU A 209 -6.49 15.34 -1.48
N GLU A 210 -6.00 16.51 -1.03
CA GLU A 210 -6.55 17.81 -1.42
C GLU A 210 -6.54 18.02 -2.94
N ARG A 211 -5.45 17.58 -3.61
CA ARG A 211 -5.35 17.63 -5.06
C ARG A 211 -6.37 16.72 -5.74
N MET A 212 -6.55 15.49 -5.25
CA MET A 212 -7.53 14.53 -5.80
C MET A 212 -8.98 15.01 -5.63
N ARG A 213 -9.31 15.62 -4.48
CA ARG A 213 -10.61 16.29 -4.26
C ARG A 213 -10.83 17.44 -5.25
N LEU A 214 -9.78 18.20 -5.57
CA LEU A 214 -9.86 19.28 -6.55
C LEU A 214 -10.13 18.74 -7.97
N TYR A 215 -9.45 17.66 -8.37
CA TYR A 215 -9.69 17.03 -9.66
C TYR A 215 -11.13 16.55 -9.82
N TRP A 216 -11.66 15.87 -8.80
CA TRP A 216 -13.06 15.42 -8.79
C TRP A 216 -14.04 16.60 -8.94
N ARG A 217 -13.84 17.69 -8.18
CA ARG A 217 -14.69 18.90 -8.30
C ARG A 217 -14.67 19.51 -9.69
N ILE A 218 -13.50 19.59 -10.32
CA ILE A 218 -13.36 20.13 -11.68
C ILE A 218 -14.12 19.25 -12.69
N GLU A 219 -14.03 17.93 -12.57
CA GLU A 219 -14.72 17.00 -13.48
C GLU A 219 -16.25 17.11 -13.37
N GLU A 220 -16.76 17.26 -12.14
CA GLU A 220 -18.19 17.51 -11.87
C GLU A 220 -18.66 18.93 -12.24
N GLY A 221 -17.75 19.81 -12.68
CA GLY A 221 -18.07 21.17 -13.11
C GLY A 221 -18.09 22.22 -11.97
N ASP A 222 -17.71 21.84 -10.75
CA ASP A 222 -17.48 22.77 -9.65
C ASP A 222 -16.08 23.39 -9.76
N LEU A 223 -15.93 24.29 -10.75
CA LEU A 223 -14.68 24.99 -11.00
C LEU A 223 -14.38 25.99 -9.87
N PRO A 224 -13.14 26.00 -9.32
CA PRO A 224 -12.74 26.99 -8.32
C PRO A 224 -12.99 28.42 -8.79
N VAL A 225 -13.27 29.35 -7.86
CA VAL A 225 -13.40 30.77 -8.20
C VAL A 225 -12.21 31.52 -7.63
N VAL A 226 -11.52 32.26 -8.49
CA VAL A 226 -10.36 33.09 -8.14
C VAL A 226 -10.76 34.55 -8.25
N ASP A 227 -10.60 35.29 -7.14
CA ASP A 227 -10.79 36.74 -7.16
C ASP A 227 -9.59 37.41 -7.83
N VAL A 228 -9.87 38.38 -8.70
CA VAL A 228 -8.87 38.99 -9.57
C VAL A 228 -9.03 40.50 -9.65
N ASP A 229 -7.91 41.19 -9.80
CA ASP A 229 -7.81 42.66 -9.90
C ASP A 229 -8.18 43.20 -11.30
N ILE A 230 -8.51 42.31 -12.25
CA ILE A 230 -8.87 42.68 -13.61
C ILE A 230 -10.38 42.81 -13.79
N LYS A 231 -10.80 43.74 -14.64
CA LYS A 231 -12.21 43.91 -15.00
C LYS A 231 -12.68 42.78 -15.92
N LEU A 232 -13.47 41.86 -15.39
CA LEU A 232 -14.13 40.80 -16.14
C LEU A 232 -15.41 41.30 -16.83
N GLN A 233 -15.83 40.60 -17.89
CA GLN A 233 -17.12 40.85 -18.54
C GLN A 233 -18.29 40.46 -17.62
N ARG A 234 -19.50 40.91 -17.97
CA ARG A 234 -20.72 40.52 -17.26
C ARG A 234 -20.87 38.99 -17.28
N SER A 235 -21.07 38.37 -16.12
CA SER A 235 -21.18 36.92 -15.95
C SER A 235 -19.94 36.16 -16.45
N GLU A 236 -18.75 36.74 -16.32
CA GLU A 236 -17.46 36.07 -16.54
C GLU A 236 -16.80 35.87 -15.17
N THR A 237 -16.40 34.64 -14.87
CA THR A 237 -15.77 34.25 -13.60
C THR A 237 -14.37 33.72 -13.90
N CYS A 238 -13.37 34.08 -13.09
CA CYS A 238 -12.03 33.54 -13.20
C CYS A 238 -11.92 32.25 -12.36
N HIS A 239 -11.33 31.21 -12.95
CA HIS A 239 -11.17 29.90 -12.32
C HIS A 239 -9.73 29.52 -12.01
N PHE A 240 -8.78 30.18 -12.67
CA PHE A 240 -7.35 29.96 -12.46
C PHE A 240 -6.57 31.22 -12.81
N ALA A 241 -5.57 31.56 -12.00
CA ALA A 241 -4.65 32.66 -12.30
C ALA A 241 -3.23 32.33 -11.82
N THR A 242 -2.23 32.55 -12.67
CA THR A 242 -0.81 32.36 -12.32
C THR A 242 0.09 33.21 -13.20
N GLU A 243 1.31 33.47 -12.73
CA GLU A 243 2.39 34.01 -13.56
C GLU A 243 2.90 32.94 -14.52
N VAL A 244 3.14 33.34 -15.78
CA VAL A 244 3.54 32.44 -16.86
C VAL A 244 4.50 33.12 -17.82
N ASP A 245 5.30 32.30 -18.49
CA ASP A 245 5.96 32.68 -19.73
C ASP A 245 5.11 32.26 -20.94
N TRP A 246 4.86 33.19 -21.85
CA TRP A 246 4.14 32.93 -23.10
C TRP A 246 5.12 32.60 -24.22
N LEU A 247 5.18 31.34 -24.62
CA LEU A 247 6.05 30.85 -25.69
C LEU A 247 5.21 30.50 -26.94
N GLU A 248 5.81 30.61 -28.12
CA GLU A 248 5.19 30.19 -29.38
C GLU A 248 6.20 29.41 -30.23
N ASN A 249 5.72 28.35 -30.90
CA ASN A 249 6.54 27.61 -31.87
C ASN A 249 7.00 28.53 -33.02
N ARG A 250 8.30 28.54 -33.30
CA ARG A 250 8.84 29.08 -34.57
C ARG A 250 9.32 27.92 -35.43
N LYS A 251 8.87 27.86 -36.70
CA LYS A 251 9.54 27.02 -37.71
C LYS A 251 10.99 27.48 -37.82
N VAL A 252 11.93 26.63 -37.43
CA VAL A 252 13.35 26.80 -37.77
C VAL A 252 13.53 26.28 -39.19
N THR A 253 13.91 27.15 -40.11
CA THR A 253 14.23 26.80 -41.50
C THR A 253 15.64 26.22 -41.58
N THR A 254 15.90 25.07 -40.95
CA THR A 254 17.11 24.28 -41.22
C THR A 254 16.71 22.81 -41.26
N GLY A 255 17.00 22.17 -42.39
CA GLY A 255 16.54 20.84 -42.72
C GLY A 255 17.05 19.79 -41.74
N TYR A 256 16.15 19.29 -40.90
CA TYR A 256 16.27 17.97 -40.30
C TYR A 256 14.91 17.29 -40.40
N ASN A 257 14.90 16.12 -41.06
CA ASN A 257 13.75 15.25 -41.17
C ASN A 257 13.36 14.77 -39.77
N TYR A 258 12.35 15.38 -39.17
CA TYR A 258 11.74 14.85 -37.96
C TYR A 258 10.83 13.68 -38.35
N SER A 259 11.40 12.48 -38.37
CA SER A 259 10.65 11.23 -38.28
C SER A 259 10.68 10.82 -36.80
N GLY A 260 9.71 11.34 -36.05
CA GLY A 260 9.51 11.02 -34.63
C GLY A 260 8.03 10.73 -34.40
N PRO A 261 7.68 9.72 -33.59
CA PRO A 261 6.33 9.19 -33.54
C PRO A 261 5.32 10.27 -33.13
N THR A 262 4.28 10.42 -33.96
CA THR A 262 3.03 11.14 -33.65
C THR A 262 2.28 10.37 -32.57
N ALA A 263 2.85 10.33 -31.36
CA ALA A 263 2.12 9.86 -30.20
C ALA A 263 1.19 11.00 -29.80
N ARG A 264 -0.06 10.95 -30.30
CA ARG A 264 -1.20 11.57 -29.61
C ARG A 264 -1.25 10.94 -28.23
N ILE A 265 -0.59 11.56 -27.26
CA ILE A 265 -0.76 11.19 -25.86
C ILE A 265 -2.06 11.86 -25.45
N ARG A 266 -3.11 11.06 -25.53
CA ARG A 266 -4.46 11.41 -25.13
C ARG A 266 -4.45 11.54 -23.61
N ILE A 267 -4.32 12.77 -23.08
CA ILE A 267 -4.64 13.06 -21.68
C ILE A 267 -6.17 13.14 -21.56
N VAL A 268 -6.90 12.11 -22.04
CA VAL A 268 -8.35 12.06 -21.89
C VAL A 268 -8.78 10.61 -21.68
N LYS A 269 -9.28 10.37 -20.45
CA LYS A 269 -9.51 9.11 -19.71
C LYS A 269 -8.30 8.62 -18.89
N GLY A 270 -8.31 8.97 -17.60
CA GLY A 270 -7.39 8.46 -16.59
C GLY A 270 -6.13 9.29 -16.49
N VAL A 271 -6.12 10.28 -15.59
CA VAL A 271 -4.87 10.87 -15.10
C VAL A 271 -4.20 9.80 -14.25
N TYR A 272 -3.40 8.93 -14.89
CA TYR A 272 -2.52 8.02 -14.17
C TYR A 272 -1.35 8.81 -13.58
N TRP A 273 -1.57 9.37 -12.39
CA TRP A 273 -0.47 9.72 -11.49
C TRP A 273 -0.02 8.44 -10.77
N ARG A 274 0.75 7.58 -11.44
CA ARG A 274 1.38 6.47 -10.71
C ARG A 274 2.40 7.07 -9.74
N LEU A 275 2.20 6.79 -8.46
CA LEU A 275 2.99 7.13 -7.26
C LEU A 275 4.47 6.66 -7.29
N GLY A 276 5.11 6.57 -8.45
CA GLY A 276 6.51 6.16 -8.54
C GLY A 276 7.02 6.33 -9.98
N SER A 277 7.90 7.30 -10.17
CA SER A 277 8.60 7.64 -11.41
C SER A 277 7.73 8.23 -12.54
N MET A 278 7.55 9.55 -12.47
CA MET A 278 7.23 10.43 -13.58
C MET A 278 8.15 10.13 -14.78
N SER A 279 7.64 9.45 -15.79
CA SER A 279 8.09 9.66 -17.17
C SER A 279 7.31 10.85 -17.75
N VAL A 280 7.40 12.01 -17.08
CA VAL A 280 6.85 13.23 -17.65
C VAL A 280 7.77 13.64 -18.78
N LYS A 281 7.24 13.51 -19.98
CA LYS A 281 7.91 13.94 -21.20
C LYS A 281 8.05 15.46 -21.12
N ARG A 282 9.26 15.95 -20.82
CA ARG A 282 9.59 17.36 -21.06
C ARG A 282 9.42 17.62 -22.54
N MET A 283 8.70 18.69 -22.89
CA MET A 283 8.80 19.22 -24.25
C MET A 283 10.23 19.76 -24.44
N SER A 284 10.95 19.27 -25.46
CA SER A 284 12.27 19.81 -25.80
C SER A 284 12.12 21.30 -26.16
N GLU A 285 12.90 22.15 -25.48
CA GLU A 285 12.89 23.61 -25.62
C GLU A 285 13.38 24.09 -27.00
N ASP A 286 13.98 23.20 -27.80
CA ASP A 286 14.70 23.54 -29.03
C ASP A 286 13.83 24.19 -30.13
N VAL A 287 12.51 24.29 -29.94
CA VAL A 287 11.55 24.84 -30.93
C VAL A 287 10.68 25.99 -30.39
N LEU A 288 10.65 26.20 -29.07
CA LEU A 288 9.79 27.20 -28.43
C LEU A 288 10.54 28.52 -28.27
N LYS A 289 9.96 29.61 -28.79
CA LYS A 289 10.50 30.96 -28.59
C LYS A 289 9.71 31.70 -27.51
N HIS A 290 10.41 32.19 -26.49
CA HIS A 290 9.87 33.15 -25.52
C HIS A 290 9.39 34.43 -26.20
N ILE A 291 8.14 34.80 -25.94
CA ILE A 291 7.51 36.00 -26.51
C ILE A 291 7.37 37.08 -25.44
N ASP A 292 6.77 36.73 -24.31
CA ASP A 292 6.40 37.66 -23.26
C ASP A 292 6.23 36.93 -21.92
N SER A 293 6.24 37.67 -20.82
CA SER A 293 6.01 37.16 -19.46
C SER A 293 4.88 37.95 -18.83
N GLY A 294 4.14 37.33 -17.91
CA GLY A 294 3.13 38.03 -17.11
C GLY A 294 2.03 37.11 -16.62
N LYS A 295 0.90 37.70 -16.22
CA LYS A 295 -0.16 36.98 -15.53
C LYS A 295 -1.21 36.44 -16.49
N LEU A 296 -1.49 35.14 -16.40
CA LEU A 296 -2.54 34.47 -17.15
C LEU A 296 -3.75 34.20 -16.26
N TYR A 297 -4.92 34.31 -16.86
CA TYR A 297 -6.22 34.05 -16.25
C TYR A 297 -7.03 33.12 -17.15
N VAL A 298 -7.54 32.03 -16.58
CA VAL A 298 -8.55 31.18 -17.22
C VAL A 298 -9.90 31.58 -16.67
N THR A 299 -10.84 31.93 -17.53
CA THR A 299 -12.20 32.34 -17.16
C THR A 299 -13.24 31.43 -17.81
N SER A 300 -14.50 31.55 -17.38
CA SER A 300 -15.65 30.87 -18.00
C SER A 300 -15.93 31.27 -19.46
N LYS A 301 -15.13 32.16 -20.07
CA LYS A 301 -15.32 32.62 -21.46
C LYS A 301 -14.06 32.61 -22.31
N ARG A 302 -12.88 32.77 -21.69
CA ARG A 302 -11.62 32.99 -22.41
C ARG A 302 -10.40 32.79 -21.51
N VAL A 303 -9.27 32.59 -22.16
CA VAL A 303 -7.95 32.78 -21.57
C VAL A 303 -7.51 34.23 -21.81
N LEU A 304 -7.13 34.91 -20.74
CA LEU A 304 -6.56 36.25 -20.76
C LEU A 304 -5.10 36.17 -20.35
N PHE A 305 -4.23 36.80 -21.11
CA PHE A 305 -2.83 36.96 -20.74
C PHE A 305 -2.52 38.45 -20.68
N ARG A 306 -2.05 38.90 -19.52
CA ARG A 306 -1.60 40.26 -19.28
C ARG A 306 -0.08 40.26 -19.22
N GLY A 307 0.53 40.38 -20.38
CA GLY A 307 1.99 40.40 -20.52
C GLY A 307 2.58 41.78 -20.32
N GLU A 308 3.89 41.82 -20.07
CA GLU A 308 4.67 43.05 -19.97
C GLU A 308 4.72 43.82 -21.30
N LYS A 309 4.76 43.11 -22.43
CA LYS A 309 4.82 43.72 -23.78
C LYS A 309 3.44 43.87 -24.41
N GLY A 310 2.47 43.07 -23.99
CA GLY A 310 1.09 43.25 -24.43
C GLY A 310 0.11 42.22 -23.90
N ASN A 311 -1.18 42.54 -24.05
CA ASN A 311 -2.26 41.67 -23.62
C ASN A 311 -2.74 40.76 -24.75
N LYS A 312 -3.06 39.51 -24.44
CA LYS A 312 -3.70 38.57 -25.37
C LYS A 312 -5.02 38.08 -24.79
N SER A 313 -6.00 37.83 -25.66
CA SER A 313 -7.30 37.26 -25.29
C SER A 313 -7.68 36.16 -26.27
N LEU A 314 -7.96 34.97 -25.74
CA LEU A 314 -8.30 33.78 -26.50
C LEU A 314 -9.64 33.22 -26.01
N LYS A 315 -10.69 33.33 -26.83
CA LYS A 315 -12.01 32.74 -26.50
C LYS A 315 -11.92 31.22 -26.42
N LEU A 316 -12.64 30.62 -25.46
CA LEU A 316 -12.61 29.17 -25.25
C LEU A 316 -13.08 28.40 -26.50
N ASN A 317 -14.11 28.88 -27.20
CA ASN A 317 -14.59 28.27 -28.45
C ASN A 317 -13.61 28.30 -29.64
N ARG A 318 -12.43 28.89 -29.48
CA ARG A 318 -11.34 28.87 -30.47
C ARG A 318 -10.22 27.90 -30.10
N ILE A 319 -10.31 27.28 -28.93
CA ILE A 319 -9.36 26.27 -28.44
C ILE A 319 -9.85 24.91 -28.93
N ILE A 320 -8.98 24.18 -29.62
CA ILE A 320 -9.27 22.85 -30.17
C ILE A 320 -8.82 21.75 -29.22
N ALA A 321 -7.66 21.95 -28.59
CA ALA A 321 -7.09 20.98 -27.67
C ALA A 321 -6.21 21.69 -26.63
N VAL A 322 -6.05 21.04 -25.49
CA VAL A 322 -5.19 21.46 -24.39
C VAL A 322 -4.34 20.26 -24.02
N GLU A 323 -3.04 20.47 -23.82
CA GLU A 323 -2.13 19.40 -23.38
C GLU A 323 -1.26 19.95 -22.24
N ALA A 324 -1.37 19.35 -21.06
CA ALA A 324 -0.60 19.74 -19.88
C ALA A 324 0.71 18.92 -19.77
N PHE A 325 1.80 19.61 -19.45
CA PHE A 325 3.13 19.07 -19.22
C PHE A 325 3.63 19.51 -17.83
N SER A 326 4.69 18.90 -17.31
CA SER A 326 5.27 19.31 -16.01
C SER A 326 5.75 20.77 -15.98
N ASN A 327 6.06 21.34 -17.14
CA ASN A 327 6.62 22.69 -17.27
C ASN A 327 5.68 23.67 -17.96
N GLY A 328 4.43 23.30 -18.25
CA GLY A 328 3.49 24.23 -18.86
C GLY A 328 2.30 23.57 -19.53
N VAL A 329 1.47 24.39 -20.18
CA VAL A 329 0.27 23.95 -20.88
C VAL A 329 0.33 24.42 -22.33
N GLN A 330 0.28 23.48 -23.26
CA GLN A 330 0.12 23.75 -24.68
C GLN A 330 -1.36 23.99 -24.98
N ILE A 331 -1.67 25.11 -25.64
CA ILE A 331 -3.03 25.42 -26.08
C ILE A 331 -3.04 25.38 -27.61
N GLU A 332 -3.81 24.47 -28.18
CA GLU A 332 -4.01 24.40 -29.63
C GLU A 332 -5.23 25.22 -30.04
N LYS A 333 -5.07 26.04 -31.07
CA LYS A 333 -6.11 26.94 -31.55
C LYS A 333 -6.56 26.56 -32.95
N ASP A 334 -7.77 26.98 -33.30
CA ASP A 334 -8.31 26.85 -34.66
C ASP A 334 -7.55 27.66 -35.72
N LYS A 335 -7.02 28.82 -35.33
CA LYS A 335 -6.27 29.72 -36.21
C LYS A 335 -5.12 30.42 -35.49
N GLY A 336 -4.04 30.63 -36.24
CA GLY A 336 -2.85 31.33 -35.78
C GLY A 336 -1.84 30.40 -35.12
N LYS A 337 -0.93 30.97 -34.33
CA LYS A 337 0.08 30.19 -33.60
C LYS A 337 -0.49 29.64 -32.30
N ASN A 338 -0.10 28.41 -31.98
CA ASN A 338 -0.45 27.70 -30.75
C ASN A 338 0.54 28.11 -29.65
N PRO A 339 0.08 28.76 -28.57
CA PRO A 339 0.95 29.14 -27.48
C PRO A 339 1.25 27.96 -26.54
N PHE A 340 2.46 27.95 -26.02
CA PHE A 340 2.85 27.15 -24.87
C PHE A 340 2.97 28.09 -23.67
N VAL A 341 2.20 27.83 -22.64
CA VAL A 341 2.18 28.63 -21.42
C VAL A 341 3.08 27.93 -20.40
N GLN A 342 4.29 28.44 -20.18
CA GLN A 342 5.29 27.81 -19.33
C GLN A 342 5.18 28.29 -17.88
N PHE A 343 5.06 27.33 -16.95
CA PHE A 343 5.06 27.51 -15.49
C PHE A 343 5.15 26.12 -14.82
N GLU A 344 5.54 26.06 -13.54
CA GLU A 344 5.90 24.79 -12.89
C GLU A 344 4.81 24.19 -11.98
N SER A 345 4.02 25.02 -11.29
CA SER A 345 3.05 24.54 -10.29
C SER A 345 1.62 24.74 -10.77
N GLY A 346 0.84 23.66 -10.80
CA GLY A 346 -0.58 23.70 -11.17
C GLY A 346 -0.88 23.56 -12.66
N THR A 347 0.04 23.02 -13.46
CA THR A 347 -0.15 22.80 -14.91
C THR A 347 -1.27 21.80 -15.21
N ASP A 348 -1.33 20.76 -14.39
CA ASP A 348 -2.41 19.79 -14.27
C ASP A 348 -3.77 20.47 -14.04
N VAL A 349 -3.86 21.31 -13.00
CA VAL A 349 -5.10 22.00 -12.63
C VAL A 349 -5.55 22.96 -13.72
N MET A 350 -4.63 23.75 -14.27
CA MET A 350 -4.95 24.65 -15.38
C MET A 350 -5.46 23.88 -16.59
N GLY A 351 -4.81 22.76 -16.94
CA GLY A 351 -5.23 21.88 -18.04
C GLY A 351 -6.66 21.39 -17.84
N MET A 352 -6.96 20.80 -16.69
CA MET A 352 -8.30 20.30 -16.37
C MET A 352 -9.36 21.40 -16.35
N ILE A 353 -9.07 22.56 -15.76
CA ILE A 353 -10.00 23.71 -15.74
C ILE A 353 -10.28 24.18 -17.18
N LEU A 354 -9.26 24.24 -18.03
CA LEU A 354 -9.43 24.66 -19.42
C LEU A 354 -10.28 23.68 -20.21
N GLU A 355 -10.01 22.38 -20.11
CA GLU A 355 -10.81 21.35 -20.79
C GLU A 355 -12.27 21.43 -20.36
N ARG A 356 -12.53 21.45 -19.04
CA ARG A 356 -13.89 21.57 -18.52
C ARG A 356 -14.58 22.84 -18.98
N ALA A 357 -13.89 23.99 -18.92
CA ALA A 357 -14.45 25.26 -19.35
C ALA A 357 -14.72 25.30 -20.86
N ILE A 358 -13.97 24.56 -21.69
CA ILE A 358 -14.24 24.43 -23.13
C ILE A 358 -15.48 23.58 -23.37
N ASP A 359 -15.68 22.50 -22.61
CA ASP A 359 -16.86 21.63 -22.73
C ASP A 359 -18.17 22.34 -22.33
N ASP A 360 -18.10 23.33 -21.45
CA ASP A 360 -19.25 24.13 -21.00
C ASP A 360 -19.66 25.27 -21.98
N VAL A 361 -18.93 25.48 -23.09
CA VAL A 361 -19.12 26.58 -24.07
C VAL A 361 -19.79 26.11 -25.35
#